data_AF-A0A942R9G2-F1
#
_entry.id   AF-A0A942R9G2-F1
#
_cell.length_a   1.000
_cell.length_b   1.000
_cell.length_c   1.000
_cell.angle_alpha   90.00
_cell.angle_beta   90.00
_cell.angle_gamma   90.00
#
_symmetry.space_group_name_H-M   'P 1'
#
loop_
_entity.id
_entity.type
_entity.pdbx_description
1 polymer ?
#
loop_
_entity_poly.entity_id
_entity_poly.type
_entity_poly.pdbx_seq_one_letter_code
_entity_poly.pdbx_strand_id
1 'polypeptide(L)'
;MQTKSIEIGKNISFCKSLGMRLSGPPLGRPAKDPDLLKAQRLAERQDARVRNRIEAVFGKGKRHYGLGRIMARLRETSETEIAMQFLVMNLERRLRILFAHFWRAHFSELKLAI
;
A
#
# COMPACT_ATOMS: atom_id res chain seq x y z
N MET A 1 23.41 -13.90 -8.16
CA MET A 1 23.04 -12.49 -8.40
C MET A 1 22.65 -12.21 -9.86
N GLN A 2 23.10 -12.98 -10.86
CA GLN A 2 22.71 -12.82 -12.27
C GLN A 2 21.29 -13.31 -12.65
N THR A 3 20.69 -14.25 -11.91
CA THR A 3 19.40 -14.88 -12.27
C THR A 3 18.19 -13.94 -12.15
N LYS A 4 18.12 -13.11 -11.11
CA LYS A 4 17.02 -12.14 -10.92
C LYS A 4 16.93 -11.09 -12.03
N SER A 5 18.07 -10.61 -12.53
CA SER A 5 18.09 -9.55 -13.55
C SER A 5 17.56 -10.03 -14.90
N ILE A 6 17.83 -11.29 -15.27
CA ILE A 6 17.34 -11.90 -16.51
C ILE A 6 15.83 -12.13 -16.45
N GLU A 7 15.31 -12.54 -15.29
CA GLU A 7 13.87 -12.75 -15.07
C GLU A 7 13.07 -11.44 -15.10
N ILE A 8 13.60 -10.36 -14.54
CA ILE A 8 12.93 -9.05 -14.56
C ILE A 8 12.74 -8.56 -15.99
N GLY A 9 13.77 -8.68 -16.84
CA GLY A 9 13.67 -8.30 -18.26
C GLY A 9 12.61 -9.12 -19.00
N LYS A 10 12.58 -10.45 -18.78
CA LYS A 10 11.55 -11.34 -19.36
C LYS A 10 10.14 -10.96 -18.89
N ASN A 11 9.96 -10.68 -17.60
CA ASN A 11 8.67 -10.28 -17.04
C ASN A 11 8.19 -8.95 -17.61
N ILE A 12 9.09 -7.97 -17.75
CA ILE A 12 8.77 -6.66 -18.36
C ILE A 12 8.33 -6.83 -19.82
N SER A 13 9.03 -7.64 -20.61
CA SER A 13 8.67 -7.90 -22.00
C SER A 13 7.32 -8.61 -22.11
N PHE A 14 7.05 -9.58 -21.25
CA PHE A 14 5.77 -10.28 -21.18
C PHE A 14 4.62 -9.34 -20.80
N CYS A 15 4.81 -8.48 -19.80
CA CYS A 15 3.81 -7.48 -19.43
C CYS A 15 3.53 -6.49 -20.57
N LYS A 16 4.57 -6.08 -21.30
CA LYS A 16 4.43 -5.21 -22.48
C LYS A 16 3.69 -5.90 -23.62
N SER A 17 3.94 -7.19 -23.88
CA SER A 17 3.21 -7.94 -24.92
C SER A 17 1.72 -8.08 -24.59
N LEU A 18 1.35 -8.02 -23.31
CA LEU A 18 -0.03 -7.99 -22.84
C LEU A 18 -0.64 -6.58 -22.79
N GLY A 19 0.09 -5.54 -23.24
CA GLY A 19 -0.37 -4.16 -23.19
C GLY A 19 -0.51 -3.58 -21.77
N MET A 20 0.11 -4.22 -20.76
CA MET A 20 0.02 -3.75 -19.38
C MET A 20 0.92 -2.53 -19.16
N ARG A 21 0.35 -1.48 -18.56
CA ARG A 21 1.10 -0.31 -18.11
C ARG A 21 2.00 -0.70 -16.94
N LEU A 22 3.31 -0.58 -17.13
CA LEU A 22 4.29 -0.78 -16.06
C LEU A 22 4.36 0.46 -15.17
N SER A 23 4.39 0.23 -13.87
CA SER A 23 4.56 1.28 -12.87
C SER A 23 6.04 1.51 -12.56
N GLY A 24 6.41 2.78 -12.35
CA GLY A 24 7.77 3.20 -12.06
C GLY A 24 8.58 3.62 -13.30
N PRO A 25 9.80 4.13 -13.09
CA PRO A 25 10.63 4.65 -14.17
C PRO A 25 11.06 3.54 -15.14
N PRO A 26 11.21 3.85 -16.43
CA PRO A 26 11.69 2.87 -17.41
C PRO A 26 13.09 2.39 -17.05
N LEU A 27 13.37 1.11 -17.30
CA LEU A 27 14.73 0.60 -17.20
C LEU A 27 15.60 1.25 -18.28
N GLY A 28 16.69 1.90 -17.86
CA GLY A 28 17.66 2.53 -18.75
C GLY A 28 17.57 4.05 -18.76
N ARG A 29 17.78 4.66 -19.93
CA ARG A 29 17.92 6.11 -20.07
C ARG A 29 16.54 6.80 -20.04
N PRO A 30 16.35 7.90 -19.29
CA PRO A 30 15.13 8.69 -19.34
C PRO A 30 14.88 9.28 -20.73
N ALA A 31 13.61 9.60 -21.02
CA ALA A 31 13.21 10.25 -22.27
C ALA A 31 13.88 11.62 -22.41
N LYS A 32 14.28 11.96 -23.65
CA LYS A 32 14.90 13.25 -23.98
C LYS A 32 13.87 14.38 -24.08
N ASP A 33 12.64 14.05 -24.47
CA ASP A 33 11.56 15.00 -24.61
C ASP A 33 11.10 15.48 -23.21
N PRO A 34 11.16 16.80 -22.93
CA PRO A 34 10.80 17.36 -21.64
C PRO A 34 9.33 17.12 -21.26
N ASP A 35 8.40 17.08 -22.22
CA ASP A 35 6.97 16.97 -21.91
C ASP A 35 6.57 15.52 -21.63
N LEU A 36 7.14 14.56 -22.38
CA LEU A 36 7.03 13.13 -22.04
C LEU A 36 7.63 12.83 -20.67
N LEU A 37 8.76 13.46 -20.32
CA LEU A 37 9.40 13.29 -19.01
C LEU A 37 8.52 13.84 -17.86
N LYS A 38 7.87 15.00 -18.07
CA LYS A 38 6.92 15.56 -17.08
C LYS A 38 5.73 14.62 -16.87
N ALA A 39 5.15 14.10 -17.94
CA ALA A 39 4.03 13.16 -17.87
C ALA A 39 4.41 11.87 -17.14
N GLN A 40 5.58 11.30 -17.44
CA GLN A 40 6.11 10.12 -16.75
C GLN A 40 6.28 10.37 -15.25
N ARG A 41 6.91 11.49 -14.86
CA ARG A 41 7.10 11.86 -13.44
C ARG A 41 5.77 12.04 -12.71
N LEU A 42 4.74 12.57 -13.37
CA LEU A 42 3.42 12.71 -12.77
C LEU A 42 2.79 11.33 -12.50
N ALA A 43 2.83 10.44 -13.49
CA ALA A 43 2.35 9.06 -13.34
C ALA A 43 3.10 8.31 -12.24
N GLU A 44 4.43 8.41 -12.20
CA GLU A 44 5.28 7.80 -11.16
C GLU A 44 4.93 8.32 -9.76
N ARG A 45 4.69 9.63 -9.60
CA ARG A 45 4.28 10.20 -8.31
C ARG A 45 2.95 9.64 -7.86
N GLN A 46 1.99 9.50 -8.78
CA GLN A 46 0.68 8.96 -8.44
C GLN A 46 0.77 7.48 -8.03
N ASP A 47 1.52 6.69 -8.79
CA ASP A 47 1.78 5.29 -8.47
C ASP A 47 2.49 5.13 -7.12
N ALA A 48 3.51 5.96 -6.86
CA ALA A 48 4.24 5.98 -5.60
C ALA A 48 3.33 6.34 -4.41
N ARG A 49 2.39 7.29 -4.57
CA ARG A 49 1.42 7.63 -3.51
C ARG A 49 0.56 6.42 -3.15
N VAL A 50 0.06 5.68 -4.14
CA VAL A 50 -0.75 4.47 -3.93
C VAL A 50 0.07 3.40 -3.22
N ARG A 51 1.27 3.11 -3.73
CA ARG A 51 2.19 2.12 -3.14
C ARG A 51 2.56 2.48 -1.71
N ASN A 52 2.94 3.73 -1.44
CA ASN A 52 3.33 4.18 -0.10
C ASN A 52 2.19 3.96 0.91
N ARG A 53 0.93 4.21 0.51
CA ARG A 53 -0.22 3.96 1.38
C ARG A 53 -0.38 2.48 1.71
N ILE A 54 -0.21 1.61 0.71
CA ILE A 54 -0.27 0.16 0.87
C ILE A 54 0.85 -0.32 1.79
N GLU A 55 2.10 0.04 1.48
CA GLU A 55 3.28 -0.32 2.26
C GLU A 55 3.21 0.18 3.70
N ALA A 56 2.67 1.38 3.94
CA ALA A 56 2.45 1.90 5.29
C ALA A 56 1.46 1.04 6.09
N VAL A 57 0.36 0.59 5.47
CA VAL A 57 -0.63 -0.28 6.13
C VAL A 57 -0.01 -1.65 6.44
N PHE A 58 0.71 -2.26 5.50
CA PHE A 58 1.41 -3.52 5.73
C PHE A 58 2.52 -3.38 6.77
N GLY A 59 3.26 -2.26 6.76
CA GLY A 59 4.27 -1.94 7.76
C GLY A 59 3.67 -1.83 9.16
N LYS A 60 2.51 -1.15 9.29
CA LYS A 60 1.75 -1.10 10.55
C LYS A 60 1.31 -2.51 10.96
N GLY A 61 0.76 -3.30 10.03
CA GLY A 61 0.37 -4.69 10.25
C GLY A 61 1.51 -5.55 10.82
N LYS A 62 2.71 -5.45 10.22
CA LYS A 62 3.88 -6.21 10.67
C LYS A 62 4.43 -5.75 12.02
N ARG A 63 4.53 -4.43 12.25
CA ARG A 63 5.16 -3.87 13.46
C ARG A 63 4.23 -3.78 14.66
N HIS A 64 2.98 -3.37 14.46
CA HIS A 64 2.03 -3.09 15.53
C HIS A 64 1.08 -4.26 15.80
N TYR A 65 0.65 -4.96 14.75
CA TYR A 65 -0.30 -6.08 14.86
C TYR A 65 0.38 -7.45 14.78
N GLY A 66 1.71 -7.51 14.74
CA GLY A 66 2.43 -8.78 14.82
C GLY A 66 2.31 -9.68 13.58
N LEU A 67 1.86 -9.19 12.42
CA LEU A 67 1.87 -10.00 11.17
C LEU A 67 3.28 -10.55 10.84
N GLY A 68 4.34 -9.85 11.25
CA GLY A 68 5.72 -10.31 11.06
C GLY A 68 6.20 -11.34 12.09
N ARG A 69 5.34 -11.73 13.05
CA ARG A 69 5.63 -12.67 14.14
C ARG A 69 4.75 -13.91 14.11
N ILE A 70 3.99 -14.11 13.03
CA ILE A 70 3.20 -15.32 12.81
C ILE A 70 4.19 -16.46 12.53
N MET A 71 4.30 -17.39 13.49
CA MET A 71 5.21 -18.54 13.45
C MET A 71 4.44 -19.86 13.49
N ALA A 72 3.13 -19.82 13.20
CA ALA A 72 2.29 -21.00 13.15
C ALA A 72 2.82 -22.00 12.11
N ARG A 73 2.90 -23.28 12.52
CA ARG A 73 3.50 -24.35 11.71
C ARG A 73 2.53 -24.91 10.67
N LEU A 74 1.23 -24.87 10.97
CA LEU A 74 0.18 -25.39 10.09
C LEU A 74 -0.39 -24.25 9.26
N ARG A 75 -0.66 -24.54 7.98
CA ARG A 75 -1.21 -23.57 7.03
C ARG A 75 -2.52 -22.97 7.53
N GLU A 76 -3.44 -23.81 8.00
CA GLU A 76 -4.77 -23.39 8.46
C GLU A 76 -4.69 -22.40 9.64
N THR A 77 -3.78 -22.67 10.58
CA THR A 77 -3.55 -21.78 11.74
C THR A 77 -2.95 -20.45 11.29
N SER A 78 -1.94 -20.48 10.40
CA SER A 78 -1.34 -19.25 9.84
C SER A 78 -2.38 -18.39 9.10
N GLU A 79 -3.23 -19.01 8.28
CA GLU A 79 -4.30 -18.30 7.56
C GLU A 79 -5.31 -17.67 8.53
N THR A 80 -5.70 -18.39 9.58
CA THR A 80 -6.62 -17.91 10.61
C THR A 80 -6.02 -16.75 11.41
N GLU A 81 -4.75 -16.86 11.81
CA GLU A 81 -4.05 -15.76 12.50
C GLU A 81 -3.94 -14.52 11.61
N ILE A 82 -3.56 -14.68 10.34
CA ILE A 82 -3.51 -13.56 9.38
C ILE A 82 -4.89 -12.89 9.25
N ALA A 83 -5.95 -13.69 9.09
CA ALA A 83 -7.31 -13.17 8.95
C ALA A 83 -7.76 -12.40 10.22
N MET A 84 -7.48 -12.94 11.40
CA MET A 84 -7.80 -12.29 12.67
C MET A 84 -7.06 -10.95 12.82
N GLN A 85 -5.78 -10.89 12.45
CA GLN A 85 -5.03 -9.63 12.48
C GLN A 85 -5.64 -8.57 11.56
N PHE A 86 -6.02 -8.94 10.33
CA PHE A 86 -6.70 -8.02 9.43
C PHE A 86 -8.07 -7.58 9.96
N LEU A 87 -8.82 -8.47 10.61
CA LEU A 87 -10.09 -8.11 11.25
C LEU A 87 -9.87 -7.03 12.32
N VAL A 88 -8.94 -7.25 13.26
CA VAL A 88 -8.61 -6.29 14.32
C VAL A 88 -8.13 -4.95 13.75
N MET A 89 -7.26 -4.97 12.74
CA MET A 89 -6.80 -3.75 12.05
C MET A 89 -7.96 -2.93 11.48
N ASN A 90 -8.96 -3.58 10.89
CA ASN A 90 -10.13 -2.92 10.33
C ASN A 90 -11.09 -2.40 11.41
N LEU A 91 -11.32 -3.19 12.45
CA LEU A 91 -12.17 -2.80 13.58
C LEU A 91 -11.60 -1.57 14.30
N GLU A 92 -10.30 -1.56 14.61
CA GLU A 92 -9.66 -0.40 15.24
C GLU A 92 -9.80 0.86 14.38
N ARG A 93 -9.61 0.75 13.06
CA ARG A 93 -9.79 1.88 12.15
C ARG A 93 -11.22 2.43 12.21
N ARG A 94 -12.23 1.55 12.15
CA ARG A 94 -13.64 1.95 12.22
C ARG A 94 -13.94 2.61 13.57
N LEU A 95 -13.47 2.02 14.65
CA LEU A 95 -13.65 2.53 16.00
C LEU A 95 -13.04 3.92 16.17
N ARG A 96 -11.82 4.17 15.67
CA ARG A 96 -11.19 5.50 15.68
C ARG A 96 -12.00 6.55 14.91
N ILE A 97 -12.57 6.18 13.77
CA ILE A 97 -13.42 7.09 12.98
C ILE A 97 -14.70 7.42 13.75
N LEU A 98 -15.37 6.40 14.30
CA LEU A 98 -16.58 6.59 15.11
C LEU A 98 -16.31 7.48 16.33
N PHE A 99 -15.22 7.23 17.06
CA PHE A 99 -14.81 8.07 18.18
C PHE A 99 -14.53 9.51 17.76
N ALA A 100 -13.85 9.73 16.62
CA ALA A 100 -13.59 11.07 16.11
C ALA A 100 -14.89 11.81 15.75
N HIS A 101 -15.87 11.12 15.15
CA HIS A 101 -17.19 11.70 14.89
C HIS A 101 -17.95 12.01 16.18
N PHE A 102 -17.97 11.08 17.13
CA PHE A 102 -18.60 11.27 18.44
C PHE A 102 -18.02 12.48 19.17
N TRP A 103 -16.69 12.57 19.23
CA TRP A 103 -16.00 13.69 19.87
C TRP A 103 -16.27 15.01 19.16
N ARG A 104 -16.26 15.00 17.82
CA ARG A 104 -16.56 16.21 17.04
C ARG A 104 -17.99 16.70 17.30
N ALA A 105 -18.97 15.81 17.33
CA ALA A 105 -20.37 16.14 17.62
C ALA A 105 -20.53 16.74 19.02
N HIS A 106 -19.97 16.07 20.04
CA HIS A 106 -20.05 16.52 21.42
C HIS A 106 -19.37 17.88 21.65
N PHE A 107 -18.21 18.14 21.02
CA PHE A 107 -17.52 19.42 21.14
C PHE A 107 -18.14 20.53 20.27
N SER A 108 -18.86 20.20 19.19
CA SER A 108 -19.62 21.20 18.44
C SER A 108 -20.85 21.68 19.22
N GLU A 109 -21.52 20.79 19.95
CA GLU A 109 -22.64 21.15 20.81
C GLU A 109 -22.18 22.04 21.98
N LEU A 110 -21.03 21.74 22.59
CA LEU A 110 -20.46 22.56 23.67
C LEU A 110 -20.07 23.99 23.22
N LYS A 111 -19.74 24.18 21.94
CA LYS A 111 -19.40 25.49 21.35
C LYS A 111 -20.61 26.32 20.93
N LEU A 112 -21.78 25.71 20.76
CA LEU A 112 -23.03 26.41 20.45
C LEU A 112 -23.82 26.78 21.71
N ALA A 113 -23.49 26.16 22.85
CA ALA A 113 -24.13 26.41 24.15
C ALA A 113 -23.43 27.48 25.01
N ILE A 114 -22.33 28.08 24.53
CA ILE A 114 -21.60 29.21 25.11
C ILE A 114 -21.67 30.37 24.12
#